data_AF-A0A3P7MIC1-F1
#
_entry.id   AF-A0A3P7MIC1-F1
#
_cell.length_a   1.000
_cell.length_b   1.000
_cell.length_c   1.000
_cell.angle_alpha   90.00
_cell.angle_beta   90.00
_cell.angle_gamma   90.00
#
_symmetry.space_group_name_H-M   'P 1'
#
loop_
_entity.id
_entity.type
_entity.pdbx_description
1 polymer ?
#
loop_
_entity_poly.entity_id
_entity_poly.type
_entity_poly.pdbx_seq_one_letter_code
_entity_poly.pdbx_strand_id
1 'polypeptide(L)'
;MIPVLQERAKKWDAFVRIRDEAEIKLGILRKSLGKVLAKPRRSTNDVKKDFDVISGKRKSYIVCQFQQFAELFDPHESVYTDLLFMGLDAEEMEKQYDDVLNKMLSEIEDENLLCGAVDHSNTKMNSIFDLLSREPTKENIENVEQFQLPALRAQLAILKEKYDEASHARKHVDPDSSRFAALEDRMKSLDSMLENAKKTVENHEQERIPITAQL
;
A
#
# COMPACT_ATOMS: atom_id res chain seq x y z
N MET A 1 18.32 -2.79 -62.70
CA MET A 1 18.05 -2.51 -61.27
C MET A 1 19.27 -2.96 -60.47
N ILE A 2 19.85 -2.12 -59.62
CA ILE A 2 21.12 -2.44 -58.93
C ILE A 2 20.82 -3.28 -57.68
N PRO A 3 21.33 -4.52 -57.54
CA PRO A 3 21.00 -5.43 -56.43
C PRO A 3 21.23 -4.84 -55.04
N VAL A 4 22.29 -4.04 -54.89
CA VAL A 4 22.66 -3.34 -53.65
C VAL A 4 21.58 -2.35 -53.21
N LEU A 5 20.95 -1.65 -54.17
CA LEU A 5 19.87 -0.70 -53.87
C LEU A 5 18.58 -1.42 -53.48
N GLN A 6 18.34 -2.61 -54.03
CA GLN A 6 17.17 -3.42 -53.68
C GLN A 6 17.28 -3.98 -52.26
N GLU A 7 18.45 -4.47 -51.86
CA GLU A 7 18.69 -4.91 -50.48
C GLU A 7 18.62 -3.75 -49.47
N ARG A 8 19.13 -2.57 -49.84
CA ARG A 8 19.00 -1.36 -49.01
C ARG A 8 17.53 -0.94 -48.84
N ALA A 9 16.74 -0.97 -49.91
CA ALA A 9 15.32 -0.65 -49.85
C ALA A 9 14.55 -1.62 -48.94
N LYS A 10 14.81 -2.93 -49.03
CA LYS A 10 14.19 -3.92 -48.14
C LYS A 10 14.53 -3.70 -46.66
N LYS A 11 15.80 -3.36 -46.36
CA LYS A 11 16.22 -3.03 -44.99
C LYS A 11 15.47 -1.79 -44.49
N TRP A 12 15.37 -0.76 -45.31
CA TRP A 12 14.62 0.45 -44.98
C TRP A 12 13.15 0.17 -44.68
N ASP A 13 12.47 -0.60 -45.54
CA ASP A 13 11.05 -0.97 -45.33
C ASP A 13 10.86 -1.76 -44.03
N ALA A 14 11.80 -2.65 -43.70
CA ALA A 14 11.78 -3.39 -42.44
C ALA A 14 11.96 -2.44 -41.23
N PHE A 15 12.90 -1.49 -41.30
CA PHE A 15 13.11 -0.50 -40.26
C PHE A 15 11.87 0.35 -40.00
N VAL A 16 11.26 0.92 -41.05
CA VAL A 16 10.06 1.76 -40.92
C VAL A 16 8.93 0.97 -40.25
N ARG A 17 8.70 -0.28 -40.67
CA ARG A 17 7.68 -1.13 -40.05
C ARG A 17 7.93 -1.34 -38.56
N ILE A 18 9.16 -1.68 -38.19
CA ILE A 18 9.52 -1.95 -36.78
C ILE A 18 9.42 -0.70 -35.93
N ARG A 19 9.88 0.44 -36.46
CA ARG A 19 9.73 1.75 -35.83
C ARG A 19 8.27 2.04 -35.52
N ASP A 20 7.41 1.94 -36.52
CA ASP A 20 5.99 2.25 -36.38
C ASP A 20 5.30 1.26 -35.40
N GLU A 21 5.65 -0.03 -35.46
CA GLU A 21 5.17 -1.03 -34.49
C GLU A 21 5.61 -0.71 -33.06
N ALA A 22 6.85 -0.29 -32.86
CA ALA A 22 7.38 0.06 -31.55
C ALA A 22 6.75 1.35 -31.01
N GLU A 23 6.53 2.36 -31.85
CA GLU A 23 5.83 3.59 -31.48
C GLU A 23 4.39 3.29 -31.05
N ILE A 24 3.68 2.42 -31.78
CA ILE A 24 2.33 1.96 -31.40
C ILE A 24 2.37 1.25 -30.04
N LYS A 25 3.33 0.33 -29.82
CA LYS A 25 3.46 -0.40 -28.55
C LYS A 25 3.79 0.55 -27.39
N LEU A 26 4.74 1.47 -27.55
CA LEU A 26 5.07 2.50 -26.56
C LEU A 26 3.84 3.37 -26.26
N GLY A 27 3.07 3.76 -27.29
CA GLY A 27 1.82 4.48 -27.12
C GLY A 27 0.76 3.72 -26.31
N ILE A 28 0.64 2.41 -26.51
CA ILE A 28 -0.25 1.55 -25.72
C ILE A 28 0.21 1.46 -24.26
N LEU A 29 1.51 1.29 -24.03
CA LEU A 29 2.11 1.27 -22.69
C LEU A 29 1.83 2.58 -21.95
N ARG A 30 2.22 3.71 -22.55
CA ARG A 30 1.99 5.06 -22.00
C ARG A 30 0.52 5.31 -21.67
N LYS A 31 -0.41 4.93 -22.55
CA LYS A 31 -1.86 5.02 -22.30
C LYS A 31 -2.29 4.13 -21.12
N SER A 32 -1.74 2.93 -21.00
CA SER A 32 -2.11 2.00 -19.93
C SER A 32 -1.59 2.47 -18.57
N LEU A 33 -0.37 2.99 -18.49
CA LEU A 33 0.17 3.60 -17.27
C LEU A 33 -0.62 4.85 -16.90
N GLY A 34 -0.87 5.73 -17.87
CA GLY A 34 -1.66 6.94 -17.67
C GLY A 34 -3.06 6.67 -17.13
N LYS A 35 -3.73 5.59 -17.60
CA LYS A 35 -5.03 5.16 -17.06
C LYS A 35 -5.00 4.81 -15.58
N VAL A 36 -3.92 4.21 -15.09
CA VAL A 36 -3.81 3.84 -13.67
C VAL A 36 -3.37 5.01 -12.81
N LEU A 37 -2.49 5.87 -13.32
CA LEU A 37 -2.07 7.09 -12.64
C LEU A 37 -3.21 8.12 -12.52
N ALA A 38 -4.13 8.15 -13.47
CA ALA A 38 -5.31 9.03 -13.43
C ALA A 38 -6.38 8.55 -12.44
N LYS A 39 -6.31 7.32 -11.94
CA LYS A 39 -7.29 6.83 -10.95
C LYS A 39 -7.06 7.52 -9.61
N PRO A 40 -8.14 7.87 -8.90
CA PRO A 40 -8.03 8.34 -7.53
C PRO A 40 -7.47 7.25 -6.61
N ARG A 41 -7.16 7.66 -5.37
CA ARG A 41 -6.86 6.74 -4.27
C ARG A 41 -8.00 5.73 -4.12
N ARG A 42 -7.65 4.48 -3.86
CA ARG A 42 -8.59 3.37 -3.82
C ARG A 42 -8.12 2.28 -2.89
N SER A 43 -8.98 1.30 -2.65
CA SER A 43 -8.69 0.18 -1.75
C SER A 43 -7.42 -0.58 -2.15
N THR A 44 -6.72 -1.16 -1.17
CA THR A 44 -5.54 -2.02 -1.37
C THR A 44 -5.80 -3.13 -2.39
N ASN A 45 -7.01 -3.70 -2.41
CA ASN A 45 -7.39 -4.75 -3.35
C ASN A 45 -7.46 -4.24 -4.80
N ASP A 46 -7.96 -3.03 -5.01
CA ASP A 46 -8.05 -2.45 -6.34
C ASP A 46 -6.69 -1.94 -6.84
N VAL A 47 -5.82 -1.46 -5.94
CA VAL A 47 -4.42 -1.17 -6.28
C VAL A 47 -3.67 -2.45 -6.65
N LYS A 48 -3.88 -3.56 -5.94
CA LYS A 48 -3.28 -4.88 -6.29
C LYS A 48 -3.69 -5.35 -7.69
N LYS A 49 -4.99 -5.26 -8.03
CA LYS A 49 -5.45 -5.61 -9.39
C LYS A 49 -4.78 -4.75 -10.46
N ASP A 50 -4.62 -3.47 -10.21
CA ASP A 50 -3.95 -2.56 -11.15
C ASP A 50 -2.44 -2.84 -11.25
N PHE A 51 -1.81 -3.18 -10.14
CA PHE A 51 -0.43 -3.64 -10.09
C PHE A 51 -0.23 -4.89 -10.96
N ASP A 52 -1.11 -5.90 -10.85
CA ASP A 52 -1.05 -7.12 -11.66
C ASP A 52 -1.22 -6.83 -13.15
N VAL A 53 -2.13 -5.92 -13.50
CA VAL A 53 -2.37 -5.51 -14.89
C VAL A 53 -1.17 -4.77 -15.49
N ILE A 54 -0.52 -3.90 -14.72
CA ILE A 54 0.64 -3.12 -15.18
C ILE A 54 1.89 -3.99 -15.25
N SER A 55 2.17 -4.79 -14.23
CA SER A 55 3.33 -5.67 -14.17
C SER A 55 3.33 -6.69 -15.31
N GLY A 56 2.16 -7.20 -15.72
CA GLY A 56 2.03 -8.06 -16.89
C GLY A 56 2.35 -7.38 -18.23
N LYS A 57 2.14 -6.06 -18.34
CA LYS A 57 2.39 -5.27 -19.55
C LYS A 57 3.84 -4.79 -19.68
N ARG A 58 4.61 -4.86 -18.59
CA ARG A 58 6.02 -4.43 -18.53
C ARG A 58 6.93 -5.14 -19.54
N LYS A 59 6.62 -6.37 -19.95
CA LYS A 59 7.45 -7.20 -20.86
C LYS A 59 7.49 -6.63 -22.28
N SER A 60 8.22 -5.55 -22.44
CA SER A 60 8.45 -4.85 -23.68
C SER A 60 9.80 -5.32 -24.24
N TYR A 61 9.75 -6.24 -25.21
CA TYR A 61 10.92 -6.67 -26.01
C TYR A 61 11.48 -5.55 -26.90
N ILE A 62 11.02 -4.31 -26.73
CA ILE A 62 11.22 -3.18 -27.62
C ILE A 62 12.67 -2.67 -27.53
N VAL A 63 13.23 -2.58 -26.32
CA VAL A 63 14.62 -2.13 -26.08
C VAL A 63 15.61 -3.06 -26.78
N CYS A 64 15.47 -4.38 -26.58
CA CYS A 64 16.34 -5.37 -27.23
C CYS A 64 16.24 -5.36 -28.77
N GLN A 65 15.05 -5.08 -29.32
CA GLN A 65 14.88 -4.99 -30.76
C GLN A 65 15.61 -3.77 -31.34
N PHE A 66 15.49 -2.59 -30.71
CA PHE A 66 16.15 -1.39 -31.21
C PHE A 66 17.68 -1.48 -31.19
N GLN A 67 18.25 -2.09 -30.16
CA GLN A 67 19.70 -2.28 -30.07
C GLN A 67 20.23 -3.18 -31.21
N GLN A 68 19.52 -4.27 -31.53
CA GLN A 68 19.87 -5.16 -32.65
C GLN A 68 19.75 -4.45 -34.02
N PHE A 69 18.78 -3.55 -34.18
CA PHE A 69 18.62 -2.80 -35.42
C PHE A 69 19.64 -1.67 -35.59
N ALA A 70 20.08 -1.03 -34.50
CA ALA A 70 21.12 0.01 -34.58
C ALA A 70 22.42 -0.52 -35.21
N GLU A 71 22.80 -1.77 -34.90
CA GLU A 71 23.97 -2.45 -35.48
C GLU A 71 23.82 -2.75 -36.98
N LEU A 72 22.58 -2.91 -37.48
CA LEU A 72 22.28 -3.24 -38.89
C LEU A 72 22.33 -2.03 -39.84
N PHE A 73 22.27 -0.80 -39.30
CA PHE A 73 22.14 0.45 -40.06
C PHE A 73 23.36 1.37 -40.04
N ASP A 74 24.49 0.94 -39.49
CA ASP A 74 25.77 1.63 -39.63
C ASP A 74 26.15 1.70 -41.13
N PRO A 75 26.14 2.88 -41.81
CA PRO A 75 26.55 4.21 -41.36
C PRO A 75 25.48 5.33 -41.54
N HIS A 76 24.18 5.03 -41.53
CA HIS A 76 23.15 6.08 -41.70
C HIS A 76 22.87 6.82 -40.39
N GLU A 77 23.60 7.91 -40.16
CA GLU A 77 23.58 8.72 -38.95
C GLU A 77 22.17 9.14 -38.49
N SER A 78 21.27 9.46 -39.43
CA SER A 78 19.88 9.83 -39.10
C SER A 78 19.03 8.67 -38.56
N VAL A 79 19.28 7.44 -39.03
CA VAL A 79 18.51 6.25 -38.63
C VAL A 79 18.99 5.75 -37.28
N TYR A 80 20.31 5.83 -37.10
CA TYR A 80 20.97 5.53 -35.85
C TYR A 80 20.53 6.47 -34.73
N THR A 81 20.46 7.78 -34.99
CA THR A 81 19.97 8.76 -34.01
C THR A 81 18.52 8.53 -33.63
N ASP A 82 17.62 8.29 -34.59
CA ASP A 82 16.22 7.95 -34.32
C ASP A 82 16.08 6.68 -33.45
N LEU A 83 16.86 5.63 -33.75
CA LEU A 83 16.90 4.39 -32.97
C LEU A 83 17.38 4.60 -31.54
N LEU A 84 18.39 5.44 -31.34
CA LEU A 84 18.86 5.81 -30.01
C LEU A 84 17.78 6.56 -29.21
N PHE A 85 17.12 7.55 -29.81
CA PHE A 85 16.06 8.29 -29.12
C PHE A 85 14.87 7.40 -28.74
N MET A 86 14.46 6.48 -29.61
CA MET A 86 13.41 5.52 -29.29
C MET A 86 13.83 4.51 -28.23
N GLY A 87 15.09 4.08 -28.24
CA GLY A 87 15.66 3.26 -27.16
C GLY A 87 15.59 3.97 -25.81
N LEU A 88 15.99 5.24 -25.77
CA LEU A 88 15.89 6.08 -24.57
C LEU A 88 14.44 6.28 -24.10
N ASP A 89 13.48 6.51 -24.99
CA ASP A 89 12.05 6.62 -24.62
C ASP A 89 11.52 5.31 -24.04
N ALA A 90 11.94 4.17 -24.59
CA ALA A 90 11.57 2.85 -24.08
C ALA A 90 12.18 2.57 -22.69
N GLU A 91 13.45 2.92 -22.46
CA GLU A 91 14.12 2.80 -21.16
C GLU A 91 13.50 3.71 -20.10
N GLU A 92 13.25 4.98 -20.44
CA GLU A 92 12.57 5.92 -19.54
C GLU A 92 11.15 5.42 -19.22
N MET A 93 10.46 4.84 -20.21
CA MET A 93 9.16 4.25 -19.96
C MET A 93 9.25 3.05 -19.01
N GLU A 94 10.20 2.14 -19.19
CA GLU A 94 10.40 1.02 -18.26
C GLU A 94 10.68 1.51 -16.84
N LYS A 95 11.54 2.53 -16.70
CA LYS A 95 11.84 3.14 -15.40
C LYS A 95 10.60 3.74 -14.74
N GLN A 96 9.74 4.44 -15.49
CA GLN A 96 8.49 4.97 -14.96
C GLN A 96 7.54 3.85 -14.50
N TYR A 97 7.48 2.74 -15.23
CA TYR A 97 6.74 1.56 -14.78
C TYR A 97 7.30 1.05 -13.45
N ASP A 98 8.62 0.91 -13.33
CA ASP A 98 9.27 0.42 -12.11
C ASP A 98 9.04 1.35 -10.92
N ASP A 99 9.18 2.65 -11.11
CA ASP A 99 8.92 3.64 -10.06
C ASP A 99 7.47 3.57 -9.57
N VAL A 100 6.50 3.41 -10.48
CA VAL A 100 5.08 3.33 -10.12
C VAL A 100 4.76 2.00 -9.45
N LEU A 101 5.28 0.89 -9.97
CA LEU A 101 5.08 -0.44 -9.40
C LEU A 101 5.69 -0.53 -7.99
N ASN A 102 6.91 -0.03 -7.80
CA ASN A 102 7.57 0.01 -6.49
C ASN A 102 6.79 0.86 -5.49
N LYS A 103 6.29 2.03 -5.90
CA LYS A 103 5.44 2.88 -5.04
C LYS A 103 4.12 2.20 -4.69
N MET A 104 3.45 1.57 -5.64
CA MET A 104 2.21 0.84 -5.36
C MET A 104 2.45 -0.30 -4.38
N LEU A 105 3.53 -1.07 -4.55
CA LEU A 105 3.90 -2.15 -3.63
C LEU A 105 4.19 -1.63 -2.23
N SER A 106 5.01 -0.58 -2.10
CA SER A 106 5.32 -0.01 -0.78
C SER A 106 4.06 0.50 -0.09
N GLU A 107 3.18 1.21 -0.80
CA GLU A 107 1.91 1.69 -0.22
C GLU A 107 0.99 0.54 0.19
N ILE A 108 0.94 -0.55 -0.58
CA ILE A 108 0.17 -1.76 -0.25
C ILE A 108 0.73 -2.43 1.00
N GLU A 109 2.05 -2.59 1.08
CA GLU A 109 2.73 -3.21 2.22
C GLU A 109 2.52 -2.39 3.49
N ASP A 110 2.72 -1.08 3.42
CA ASP A 110 2.50 -0.15 4.53
C ASP A 110 1.04 -0.20 5.01
N GLU A 111 0.06 -0.27 4.12
CA GLU A 111 -1.35 -0.39 4.50
C GLU A 111 -1.65 -1.73 5.17
N ASN A 112 -1.06 -2.84 4.69
CA ASN A 112 -1.23 -4.14 5.34
C ASN A 112 -0.60 -4.14 6.75
N LEU A 113 0.53 -3.45 6.94
CA LEU A 113 1.16 -3.28 8.26
C LEU A 113 0.28 -2.47 9.21
N LEU A 114 -0.31 -1.36 8.74
CA LEU A 114 -1.25 -0.56 9.54
C LEU A 114 -2.49 -1.38 9.90
N CYS A 115 -3.07 -2.10 8.94
CA CYS A 115 -4.19 -3.01 9.16
C CYS A 115 -3.87 -4.07 10.23
N GLY A 116 -2.70 -4.71 10.13
CA GLY A 116 -2.25 -5.70 11.12
C GLY A 116 -2.05 -5.10 12.51
N ALA A 117 -1.55 -3.86 12.61
CA ALA A 117 -1.41 -3.15 13.88
C ALA A 117 -2.78 -2.79 14.51
N VAL A 118 -3.77 -2.43 13.69
CA VAL A 118 -5.16 -2.24 14.12
C VAL A 118 -5.72 -3.56 14.67
N ASP A 119 -5.56 -4.67 13.95
CA ASP A 119 -6.08 -5.98 14.37
C ASP A 119 -5.43 -6.49 15.67
N HIS A 120 -4.13 -6.24 15.83
CA HIS A 120 -3.42 -6.54 17.07
C HIS A 120 -3.96 -5.73 18.25
N SER A 121 -4.15 -4.42 18.05
CA SER A 121 -4.73 -3.53 19.07
C SER A 121 -6.15 -3.97 19.45
N ASN A 122 -6.94 -4.36 18.45
CA ASN A 122 -8.30 -4.87 18.63
C ASN A 122 -8.32 -6.19 19.44
N THR A 123 -7.37 -7.08 19.18
CA THR A 123 -7.22 -8.35 19.93
C THR A 123 -6.88 -8.08 21.40
N LYS A 124 -5.95 -7.13 21.67
CA LYS A 124 -5.63 -6.72 23.05
C LYS A 124 -6.84 -6.11 23.76
N MET A 125 -7.60 -5.24 23.08
CA MET A 125 -8.84 -4.70 23.62
C MET A 125 -9.81 -5.82 23.99
N ASN A 126 -10.00 -6.81 23.11
CA ASN A 126 -10.89 -7.94 23.39
C ASN A 126 -10.43 -8.77 24.59
N SER A 127 -9.12 -9.01 24.74
CA SER A 127 -8.59 -9.71 25.92
C SER A 127 -8.84 -8.94 27.22
N ILE A 128 -8.72 -7.62 27.19
CA ILE A 128 -9.05 -6.77 28.35
C ILE A 128 -10.56 -6.78 28.61
N PHE A 129 -11.38 -6.72 27.55
CA PHE A 129 -12.83 -6.84 27.66
C PHE A 129 -13.24 -8.15 28.34
N ASP A 130 -12.67 -9.27 27.90
CA ASP A 130 -12.92 -10.60 28.45
C ASP A 130 -12.47 -10.71 29.92
N LEU A 131 -11.34 -10.11 30.28
CA LEU A 131 -10.83 -10.08 31.64
C LEU A 131 -11.77 -9.33 32.59
N LEU A 132 -12.27 -8.17 32.14
CA LEU A 132 -13.16 -7.32 32.93
C LEU A 132 -14.60 -7.85 33.00
N SER A 133 -15.05 -8.64 32.01
CA SER A 133 -16.43 -9.15 31.93
C SER A 133 -16.70 -10.43 32.74
N ARG A 134 -15.66 -11.17 33.14
CA ARG A 134 -15.81 -12.45 33.85
C ARG A 134 -15.97 -12.24 35.36
N GLU A 135 -14.86 -12.18 36.09
CA GLU A 135 -14.80 -11.84 37.50
C GLU A 135 -13.66 -10.83 37.67
N PRO A 136 -13.97 -9.52 37.57
CA PRO A 136 -12.95 -8.50 37.74
C PRO A 136 -12.46 -8.52 39.19
N THR A 137 -11.20 -8.90 39.39
CA THR A 137 -10.52 -8.76 40.69
C THR A 137 -9.90 -7.38 40.79
N LYS A 138 -9.73 -6.88 42.02
CA LYS A 138 -9.06 -5.59 42.27
C LYS A 138 -7.68 -5.52 41.63
N GLU A 139 -6.90 -6.59 41.75
CA GLU A 139 -5.58 -6.72 41.11
C GLU A 139 -5.67 -6.63 39.58
N ASN A 140 -6.65 -7.30 38.95
CA ASN A 140 -6.85 -7.23 37.51
C ASN A 140 -7.25 -5.83 37.05
N ILE A 141 -8.13 -5.15 37.80
CA ILE A 141 -8.55 -3.77 37.51
C ILE A 141 -7.35 -2.82 37.62
N GLU A 142 -6.59 -2.88 38.72
CA GLU A 142 -5.42 -2.03 38.94
C GLU A 142 -4.36 -2.26 37.86
N ASN A 143 -4.12 -3.52 37.47
CA ASN A 143 -3.18 -3.86 36.40
C ASN A 143 -3.63 -3.30 35.04
N VAL A 144 -4.91 -3.44 34.71
CA VAL A 144 -5.48 -2.89 33.47
C VAL A 144 -5.36 -1.37 33.46
N GLU A 145 -5.72 -0.71 34.56
CA GLU A 145 -5.71 0.75 34.68
C GLU A 145 -4.30 1.35 34.64
N GLN A 146 -3.36 0.78 35.40
CA GLN A 146 -2.03 1.37 35.58
C GLN A 146 -1.07 1.02 34.43
N PHE A 147 -1.24 -0.13 33.79
CA PHE A 147 -0.28 -0.63 32.80
C PHE A 147 -0.90 -0.84 31.42
N GLN A 148 -1.94 -1.66 31.30
CA GLN A 148 -2.41 -2.11 29.99
C GLN A 148 -3.10 -0.99 29.20
N LEU A 149 -3.94 -0.19 29.85
CA LEU A 149 -4.66 0.92 29.24
C LEU A 149 -3.74 2.05 28.78
N PRO A 150 -2.82 2.59 29.61
CA PRO A 150 -1.86 3.60 29.18
C PRO A 150 -0.99 3.12 28.01
N ALA A 151 -0.52 1.87 28.07
CA ALA A 151 0.27 1.28 26.97
C ALA A 151 -0.54 1.17 25.68
N LEU A 152 -1.82 0.80 25.77
CA LEU A 152 -2.71 0.73 24.62
C LEU A 152 -3.00 2.12 24.04
N ARG A 153 -3.26 3.13 24.88
CA ARG A 153 -3.44 4.53 24.45
C ARG A 153 -2.21 5.06 23.72
N ALA A 154 -1.02 4.79 24.23
CA ALA A 154 0.22 5.19 23.57
C ALA A 154 0.37 4.51 22.19
N GLN A 155 0.05 3.22 22.09
CA GLN A 155 0.06 2.50 20.81
C GLN A 155 -0.95 3.08 19.81
N LEU A 156 -2.15 3.42 20.26
CA LEU A 156 -3.18 4.06 19.42
C LEU A 156 -2.74 5.45 18.94
N ALA A 157 -2.10 6.25 19.79
CA ALA A 157 -1.60 7.56 19.42
C ALA A 157 -0.53 7.48 18.32
N ILE A 158 0.42 6.55 18.46
CA ILE A 158 1.44 6.28 17.42
C ILE A 158 0.78 5.80 16.13
N LEU A 159 -0.22 4.92 16.24
CA LEU A 159 -0.93 4.42 15.07
C LEU A 159 -1.70 5.51 14.35
N LYS A 160 -2.27 6.48 15.10
CA LYS A 160 -2.93 7.66 14.56
C LYS A 160 -1.98 8.53 13.76
N GLU A 161 -0.82 8.83 14.34
CA GLU A 161 0.22 9.62 13.67
C GLU A 161 0.65 8.97 12.36
N LYS A 162 0.90 7.66 12.37
CA LYS A 162 1.25 6.90 11.15
C LYS A 162 0.12 6.88 10.13
N TYR A 163 -1.13 6.81 10.58
CA TYR A 163 -2.30 6.86 9.71
C TYR A 163 -2.43 8.23 9.05
N ASP A 164 -2.27 9.30 9.82
CA ASP A 164 -2.31 10.68 9.31
C ASP A 164 -1.16 10.91 8.31
N GLU A 165 0.07 10.49 8.63
CA GLU A 165 1.21 10.55 7.71
C GLU A 165 0.92 9.79 6.40
N ALA A 166 0.40 8.57 6.50
CA ALA A 166 0.01 7.75 5.35
C ALA A 166 -1.08 8.44 4.49
N SER A 167 -2.07 9.06 5.12
CA SER A 167 -3.15 9.78 4.42
C SER A 167 -2.63 10.97 3.60
N HIS A 168 -1.57 11.63 4.06
CA HIS A 168 -0.98 12.77 3.35
C HIS A 168 0.03 12.33 2.28
N ALA A 169 0.85 11.32 2.56
CA ALA A 169 1.96 10.91 1.70
C ALA A 169 1.53 10.05 0.49
N ARG A 170 0.48 9.22 0.64
CA ARG A 170 0.12 8.20 -0.35
C ARG A 170 -0.56 8.75 -1.60
N LYS A 171 -0.33 8.12 -2.74
CA LYS A 171 -0.91 8.52 -4.03
C LYS A 171 -1.91 7.51 -4.59
N HIS A 172 -1.77 6.22 -4.25
CA HIS A 172 -2.54 5.15 -4.89
C HIS A 172 -3.48 4.44 -3.91
N VAL A 173 -3.02 4.15 -2.70
CA VAL A 173 -3.81 3.45 -1.66
C VAL A 173 -4.55 4.45 -0.79
N ASP A 174 -5.85 4.24 -0.63
CA ASP A 174 -6.68 4.95 0.34
C ASP A 174 -6.60 4.24 1.71
N PRO A 175 -6.14 4.90 2.77
CA PRO A 175 -6.06 4.28 4.09
C PRO A 175 -7.46 4.04 4.69
N ASP A 176 -7.64 2.94 5.42
CA ASP A 176 -8.95 2.59 5.99
C ASP A 176 -9.26 3.35 7.29
N SER A 177 -9.77 4.58 7.15
CA SER A 177 -10.14 5.46 8.27
C SER A 177 -11.22 4.86 9.17
N SER A 178 -12.10 4.03 8.59
CA SER A 178 -13.24 3.46 9.30
C SER A 178 -12.78 2.48 10.38
N ARG A 179 -11.73 1.70 10.10
CA ARG A 179 -11.15 0.75 11.05
C ARG A 179 -10.50 1.45 12.23
N PHE A 180 -9.82 2.56 11.99
CA PHE A 180 -9.22 3.34 13.07
C PHE A 180 -10.29 4.02 13.94
N ALA A 181 -11.32 4.62 13.33
CA ALA A 181 -12.44 5.22 14.08
C ALA A 181 -13.14 4.18 14.99
N ALA A 182 -13.38 2.97 14.47
CA ALA A 182 -13.94 1.88 15.27
C ALA A 182 -13.05 1.50 16.47
N LEU A 183 -11.73 1.61 16.33
CA LEU A 183 -10.77 1.35 17.41
C LEU A 183 -10.83 2.44 18.50
N GLU A 184 -10.96 3.72 18.11
CA GLU A 184 -11.17 4.82 19.06
C GLU A 184 -12.48 4.66 19.84
N ASP A 185 -13.56 4.23 19.19
CA ASP A 185 -14.85 4.03 19.85
C ASP A 185 -14.84 2.81 20.80
N ARG A 186 -14.14 1.74 20.43
CA ARG A 186 -13.89 0.61 21.34
C ARG A 186 -13.07 1.02 22.55
N MET A 187 -12.10 1.90 22.38
CA MET A 187 -11.31 2.43 23.48
C MET A 187 -12.19 3.16 24.51
N LYS A 188 -13.10 4.03 24.05
CA LYS A 188 -14.09 4.72 24.92
C LYS A 188 -15.02 3.73 25.63
N SER A 189 -15.40 2.67 24.95
CA SER A 189 -16.25 1.60 25.52
C SER A 189 -15.51 0.84 26.62
N LEU A 190 -14.22 0.57 26.41
CA LEU A 190 -13.37 -0.12 27.38
C LEU A 190 -13.14 0.74 28.63
N ASP A 191 -12.93 2.06 28.44
CA ASP A 191 -12.86 3.02 29.55
C ASP A 191 -14.15 3.02 30.38
N SER A 192 -15.31 3.04 29.72
CA SER A 192 -16.62 2.97 30.39
C SER A 192 -16.80 1.66 31.16
N MET A 193 -16.31 0.55 30.61
CA MET A 193 -16.43 -0.76 31.24
C MET A 193 -15.50 -0.92 32.44
N LEU A 194 -14.29 -0.37 32.38
CA LEU A 194 -13.38 -0.32 33.53
C LEU A 194 -14.03 0.45 34.70
N GLU A 195 -14.62 1.61 34.44
CA GLU A 195 -15.29 2.41 35.46
C GLU A 195 -16.49 1.68 36.08
N ASN A 196 -17.23 0.90 35.28
CA ASN A 196 -18.29 0.05 35.81
C ASN A 196 -17.73 -1.11 36.65
N ALA A 197 -16.67 -1.78 36.20
CA ALA A 197 -16.05 -2.88 36.94
C ALA A 197 -15.51 -2.43 38.31
N LYS A 198 -14.89 -1.24 38.37
CA LYS A 198 -14.44 -0.61 39.63
C LYS A 198 -15.59 -0.46 40.62
N LYS A 199 -16.70 0.15 40.19
CA LYS A 199 -17.89 0.35 41.04
C LYS A 199 -18.46 -0.97 41.55
N THR A 200 -18.50 -2.01 40.71
CA THR A 200 -19.01 -3.32 41.11
C THR A 200 -18.13 -3.98 42.18
N VAL A 201 -16.80 -3.87 42.06
CA VAL A 201 -15.85 -4.39 43.05
C VAL A 201 -15.89 -3.60 44.35
N GLU A 202 -15.96 -2.26 44.29
CA GLU A 202 -16.10 -1.40 45.46
C GLU A 202 -17.40 -1.69 46.24
N ASN A 203 -18.52 -1.87 45.54
CA ASN A 203 -19.80 -2.21 46.16
C ASN A 203 -19.76 -3.61 46.81
N HIS A 204 -19.12 -4.59 46.18
CA HIS A 204 -18.92 -5.92 46.77
C HIS A 204 -17.98 -5.91 47.98
N GLU A 205 -16.97 -5.03 48.03
CA GLU A 205 -16.14 -4.82 49.23
C GLU A 205 -16.95 -4.18 50.36
N GLN A 206 -17.84 -3.22 50.06
CA GLN A 206 -18.72 -2.57 51.06
C GLN A 206 -19.80 -3.50 51.62
N GLU A 207 -20.41 -4.35 50.80
CA GLU A 207 -21.41 -5.35 51.24
C GLU A 207 -20.78 -6.49 52.07
N ARG A 208 -19.48 -6.73 51.93
CA ARG A 208 -18.73 -7.75 52.67
C ARG A 208 -18.20 -7.28 54.03
N ILE A 209 -18.50 -6.07 54.49
CA ILE A 209 -18.25 -5.65 55.87
C ILE A 209 -19.50 -6.02 56.69
N PRO A 210 -19.57 -7.19 57.37
CA PRO A 210 -20.66 -7.43 58.29
C PRO A 210 -20.41 -6.59 59.55
N ILE A 211 -21.50 -6.13 60.12
CA ILE A 211 -21.60 -5.49 61.42
C ILE A 211 -20.97 -6.40 62.48
N THR A 212 -19.68 -6.23 62.78
CA THR A 212 -19.04 -6.71 64.01
C THR A 212 -18.48 -5.52 64.78
N ALA A 213 -19.36 -4.56 65.03
CA ALA A 213 -19.13 -3.49 65.99
C ALA A 213 -20.43 -3.22 66.75
N GLN A 214 -20.93 -4.23 67.47
CA GLN A 214 -21.87 -4.04 68.57
C GLN A 214 -21.86 -5.27 69.49
N LEU A 215 -21.55 -4.98 70.77
CA LEU A 215 -21.47 -5.81 71.98
C LEU A 215 -20.11 -6.45 72.28
#